data_AF-A0A6B1AVY0-F1
#
_entry.id   AF-A0A6B1AVY0-F1
#
_cell.length_a   1.000
_cell.length_b   1.000
_cell.length_c   1.000
_cell.angle_alpha   90.00
_cell.angle_beta   90.00
_cell.angle_gamma   90.00
#
_symmetry.space_group_name_H-M   'P 1'
#
loop_
_entity.id
_entity.type
_entity.pdbx_description
1 polymer ?
#
loop_
_entity_poly.entity_id
_entity_poly.type
_entity_poly.pdbx_seq_one_letter_code
_entity_poly.pdbx_strand_id
1 'polypeptide(L)'
;MTTHADRANVVTLKRIVKRFSADAPLEGCIRNQTVHEGPSDFRGSTHGGNVKSTKSTKALLRLLALLMAFVMIAAACGDDDGDDGSADDGDSAVTDDAGNDMADDDMVDEGMDEDDMAEDDMAEDDMAEDDMAEDDMADDFSAAFLYISPIGEAGWTWAHDQGRLHAEEATGIPTFFVDSVNDGSPADIEAAIRTLVADGHDVIIGTSFGYMDTMEAMAAEFPDVVFEHVSGYKANETNFGNTFGKIYQPRYLTGMIAGAATETNQIGYVAAFPIPEVARGINAFTLGAQRVNPDVEVVVQWTSTWFDPAIEGDAADALLEGGADVIAMHQDTTSAGLAAEAAGARWVSYNSDMSEFAPDAYLASAIWNWGPRYAEIISSAADGSYVPGFYWGGYEDGIVDIGSIAADVDADIVAQVEDIRQQMIDGTFAVFSGPLFAQDGTQLLAEGEVMDPGMLLGEAFFVQGVVGDIG
;
A
#
# COMPACT_ATOMS: atom_id res chain seq x y z
N MET A 1 31.34 -25.68 9.78
CA MET A 1 30.98 -26.84 8.93
C MET A 1 29.51 -26.68 8.56
N THR A 2 29.20 -26.15 7.38
CA THR A 2 27.81 -26.03 6.91
C THR A 2 27.25 -27.39 6.51
N THR A 3 25.98 -27.64 6.86
CA THR A 3 25.31 -28.93 6.71
C THR A 3 24.77 -29.12 5.27
N HIS A 4 24.28 -30.32 4.96
CA HIS A 4 23.83 -30.66 3.60
C HIS A 4 22.44 -30.11 3.21
N ALA A 5 21.75 -29.36 4.09
CA ALA A 5 20.39 -28.88 3.86
C ALA A 5 20.33 -27.77 2.81
N ASP A 6 21.08 -26.68 3.00
CA ASP A 6 20.97 -25.44 2.20
C ASP A 6 21.22 -25.67 0.69
N ARG A 7 22.10 -26.64 0.38
CA ARG A 7 22.40 -27.04 -1.00
C ARG A 7 21.25 -27.75 -1.72
N ALA A 8 20.25 -28.26 -1.01
CA ALA A 8 19.05 -28.85 -1.63
C ALA A 8 18.09 -27.76 -2.14
N ASN A 9 17.86 -26.70 -1.37
CA ASN A 9 16.91 -25.64 -1.72
C ASN A 9 17.43 -24.81 -2.90
N VAL A 10 18.70 -24.38 -2.87
CA VAL A 10 19.34 -23.62 -3.98
C VAL A 10 19.35 -24.42 -5.29
N VAL A 11 19.53 -25.75 -5.23
CA VAL A 11 19.47 -26.63 -6.42
C VAL A 11 18.04 -26.83 -6.92
N THR A 12 17.04 -26.68 -6.05
CA THR A 12 15.62 -26.77 -6.41
C THR A 12 15.14 -25.50 -7.11
N LEU A 13 15.42 -24.30 -6.57
CA LEU A 13 15.11 -23.03 -7.27
C LEU A 13 15.80 -22.96 -8.64
N LYS A 14 17.09 -23.32 -8.74
CA LYS A 14 17.82 -23.33 -10.02
C LYS A 14 17.32 -24.37 -11.04
N ARG A 15 16.44 -25.30 -10.64
CA ARG A 15 15.69 -26.18 -11.56
C ARG A 15 14.34 -25.60 -12.00
N ILE A 16 13.72 -24.75 -11.19
CA ILE A 16 12.47 -24.06 -11.52
C ILE A 16 12.76 -22.98 -12.58
N VAL A 17 13.71 -22.08 -12.33
CA VAL A 17 14.10 -21.00 -13.28
C VAL A 17 14.46 -21.57 -14.65
N LYS A 18 15.23 -22.68 -14.69
CA LYS A 18 15.65 -23.31 -15.96
C LYS A 18 14.51 -23.98 -16.74
N ARG A 19 13.30 -24.06 -16.17
CA ARG A 19 12.09 -24.60 -16.82
C ARG A 19 11.22 -23.53 -17.49
N PHE A 20 11.40 -22.26 -17.13
CA PHE A 20 10.76 -21.11 -17.81
C PHE A 20 11.55 -20.61 -19.03
N SER A 21 12.79 -21.06 -19.21
CA SER A 21 13.75 -20.53 -20.20
C SER A 21 13.86 -21.36 -21.50
N ALA A 22 13.00 -22.37 -21.74
CA ALA A 22 13.14 -23.28 -22.88
C ALA A 22 11.81 -23.70 -23.55
N ASP A 23 11.80 -23.58 -24.88
CA ASP A 23 10.96 -24.26 -25.88
C ASP A 23 9.42 -24.04 -25.91
N ALA A 24 9.01 -22.93 -26.55
CA ALA A 24 7.82 -22.91 -27.43
C ALA A 24 7.95 -21.82 -28.53
N PRO A 25 8.04 -22.17 -29.83
CA PRO A 25 8.13 -21.17 -30.90
C PRO A 25 6.74 -20.68 -31.38
N LEU A 26 6.55 -19.36 -31.46
CA LEU A 26 5.35 -18.73 -32.00
C LEU A 26 5.44 -18.51 -33.52
N GLU A 27 4.94 -19.44 -34.32
CA GLU A 27 4.61 -19.19 -35.73
C GLU A 27 3.14 -19.51 -36.04
N GLY A 28 2.44 -18.51 -36.59
CA GLY A 28 1.37 -18.73 -37.57
C GLY A 28 -0.08 -18.77 -37.08
N CYS A 29 -0.71 -17.60 -36.92
CA CYS A 29 -2.12 -17.45 -37.34
C CYS A 29 -2.56 -16.00 -37.65
N ILE A 30 -1.94 -15.34 -38.64
CA ILE A 30 -2.52 -14.14 -39.29
C ILE A 30 -3.25 -14.57 -40.56
N ARG A 31 -4.59 -14.57 -40.54
CA ARG A 31 -5.43 -14.59 -41.76
C ARG A 31 -6.63 -13.65 -41.64
N ASN A 32 -6.38 -12.41 -42.04
CA ASN A 32 -7.41 -11.46 -42.45
C ASN A 32 -8.17 -12.01 -43.67
N GLN A 33 -9.51 -12.06 -43.62
CA GLN A 33 -10.33 -12.27 -44.83
C GLN A 33 -11.74 -11.66 -44.75
N THR A 34 -11.84 -10.40 -45.23
CA THR A 34 -12.90 -9.85 -46.10
C THR A 34 -14.37 -10.30 -45.90
N VAL A 35 -15.22 -9.32 -45.58
CA VAL A 35 -16.69 -9.37 -45.74
C VAL A 35 -17.10 -9.51 -47.21
N HIS A 36 -18.15 -10.30 -47.51
CA HIS A 36 -18.93 -10.20 -48.74
C HIS A 36 -20.39 -10.66 -48.51
N GLU A 37 -21.37 -9.98 -49.11
CA GLU A 37 -22.80 -10.16 -48.80
C GLU A 37 -23.58 -11.08 -49.75
N GLY A 38 -24.28 -12.07 -49.18
CA GLY A 38 -25.54 -12.66 -49.66
C GLY A 38 -25.55 -13.46 -50.98
N PRO A 39 -26.75 -13.89 -51.47
CA PRO A 39 -27.96 -14.23 -50.71
C PRO A 39 -28.66 -15.54 -51.20
N SER A 40 -29.80 -15.91 -50.58
CA SER A 40 -30.79 -16.92 -51.03
C SER A 40 -30.40 -18.43 -50.88
N ASP A 41 -31.29 -19.43 -50.80
CA ASP A 41 -32.77 -19.38 -50.72
C ASP A 41 -33.45 -20.62 -50.05
N PHE A 42 -34.69 -20.42 -49.60
CA PHE A 42 -35.84 -21.36 -49.52
C PHE A 42 -35.82 -22.77 -48.83
N ARG A 43 -36.82 -22.95 -47.94
CA ARG A 43 -37.54 -24.19 -47.49
C ARG A 43 -36.76 -25.21 -46.62
N GLY A 44 -37.35 -25.87 -45.60
CA GLY A 44 -38.67 -25.68 -44.97
C GLY A 44 -39.34 -26.99 -44.50
N SER A 45 -39.83 -27.05 -43.26
CA SER A 45 -40.73 -28.11 -42.75
C SER A 45 -41.57 -27.60 -41.56
N THR A 46 -42.66 -28.28 -41.22
CA THR A 46 -43.69 -27.78 -40.28
C THR A 46 -43.96 -28.72 -39.10
N HIS A 47 -44.04 -28.16 -37.88
CA HIS A 47 -44.94 -28.51 -36.76
C HIS A 47 -44.84 -27.35 -35.73
N GLY A 48 -45.83 -27.04 -34.89
CA GLY A 48 -47.15 -27.67 -34.77
C GLY A 48 -47.86 -27.43 -33.41
N GLY A 49 -47.64 -26.30 -32.74
CA GLY A 49 -48.21 -26.00 -31.41
C GLY A 49 -48.58 -24.53 -31.23
N ASN A 50 -49.63 -24.23 -30.46
CA ASN A 50 -50.27 -22.90 -30.42
C ASN A 50 -50.74 -22.53 -28.99
N VAL A 51 -50.12 -21.50 -28.40
CA VAL A 51 -50.59 -20.82 -27.18
C VAL A 51 -50.51 -19.30 -27.42
N LYS A 52 -51.47 -18.54 -26.86
CA LYS A 52 -51.72 -17.15 -27.23
C LYS A 52 -51.13 -16.12 -26.26
N SER A 53 -50.40 -15.16 -26.84
CA SER A 53 -50.52 -13.71 -26.60
C SER A 53 -50.71 -13.15 -25.18
N THR A 54 -49.75 -12.33 -24.75
CA THR A 54 -50.02 -10.99 -24.20
C THR A 54 -49.04 -9.96 -24.78
N LYS A 55 -49.53 -8.79 -25.19
CA LYS A 55 -48.71 -7.64 -25.64
C LYS A 55 -48.77 -6.55 -24.56
N SER A 56 -47.74 -6.38 -23.73
CA SER A 56 -47.76 -5.34 -22.68
C SER A 56 -46.39 -4.74 -22.28
N THR A 57 -45.37 -4.78 -23.14
CA THR A 57 -44.01 -4.27 -22.82
C THR A 57 -43.46 -3.19 -23.75
N LYS A 58 -44.17 -2.82 -24.84
CA LYS A 58 -43.70 -1.79 -25.80
C LYS A 58 -44.45 -0.44 -25.72
N ALA A 59 -45.24 -0.23 -24.67
CA ALA A 59 -45.89 1.05 -24.37
C ALA A 59 -45.12 1.87 -23.31
N LEU A 60 -44.51 1.20 -22.32
CA LEU A 60 -43.85 1.86 -21.19
C LEU A 60 -42.55 2.59 -21.60
N LEU A 61 -41.72 1.97 -22.43
CA LEU A 61 -40.45 2.53 -22.95
C LEU A 61 -40.61 3.76 -23.87
N ARG A 62 -41.83 4.26 -24.10
CA ARG A 62 -42.08 5.50 -24.88
C ARG A 62 -42.60 6.66 -24.04
N LEU A 63 -42.73 6.50 -22.72
CA LEU A 63 -43.20 7.55 -21.82
C LEU A 63 -42.07 8.22 -21.01
N LEU A 64 -40.96 7.51 -20.75
CA LEU A 64 -39.80 8.06 -20.03
C LEU A 64 -38.97 9.05 -20.87
N ALA A 65 -38.89 8.84 -22.19
CA ALA A 65 -38.04 9.62 -23.11
C ALA A 65 -38.62 11.02 -23.47
N LEU A 66 -39.47 11.59 -22.62
CA LEU A 66 -40.19 12.86 -22.85
C LEU A 66 -40.20 13.80 -21.64
N LEU A 67 -39.41 13.51 -20.60
CA LEU A 67 -39.41 14.25 -19.32
C LEU A 67 -38.07 14.92 -18.96
N MET A 68 -37.03 14.83 -19.81
CA MET A 68 -35.78 15.58 -19.68
C MET A 68 -35.61 16.55 -20.86
N ALA A 69 -36.48 17.57 -20.94
CA ALA A 69 -36.46 18.53 -22.04
C ALA A 69 -37.03 19.92 -21.68
N PHE A 70 -36.83 20.41 -20.45
CA PHE A 70 -37.10 21.82 -20.11
C PHE A 70 -36.27 22.35 -18.94
N VAL A 71 -35.96 23.66 -19.01
CA VAL A 71 -35.26 24.55 -18.06
C VAL A 71 -33.77 24.79 -18.33
N MET A 72 -33.48 26.02 -18.75
CA MET A 72 -32.15 26.65 -18.87
C MET A 72 -32.35 28.18 -18.83
N ILE A 73 -31.55 28.87 -17.99
CA ILE A 73 -31.20 30.31 -18.04
C ILE A 73 -32.33 31.37 -17.87
N ALA A 74 -32.29 32.06 -16.71
CA ALA A 74 -32.24 33.53 -16.56
C ALA A 74 -32.08 33.86 -15.05
N ALA A 75 -30.95 34.31 -14.51
CA ALA A 75 -30.17 35.54 -14.76
C ALA A 75 -30.57 36.71 -13.83
N ALA A 76 -29.63 37.15 -12.99
CA ALA A 76 -29.67 38.40 -12.24
C ALA A 76 -28.23 38.87 -11.94
N CYS A 77 -27.89 40.10 -12.33
CA CYS A 77 -26.69 40.83 -11.90
C CYS A 77 -27.16 42.13 -11.22
N GLY A 78 -26.35 42.72 -10.35
CA GLY A 78 -26.65 44.01 -9.73
C GLY A 78 -25.64 44.42 -8.67
N ASP A 79 -24.73 45.31 -9.05
CA ASP A 79 -23.85 46.08 -8.17
C ASP A 79 -24.58 47.31 -7.58
N ASP A 80 -24.12 47.85 -6.43
CA ASP A 80 -23.67 49.27 -6.28
C ASP A 80 -23.37 49.68 -4.80
N ASP A 81 -22.17 50.25 -4.60
CA ASP A 81 -21.68 51.36 -3.75
C ASP A 81 -22.36 51.89 -2.43
N GLY A 82 -21.49 52.40 -1.52
CA GLY A 82 -21.75 53.27 -0.34
C GLY A 82 -21.29 52.67 1.00
N ASP A 83 -20.43 53.24 1.87
CA ASP A 83 -20.10 54.63 2.31
C ASP A 83 -21.26 55.31 3.09
N ASP A 84 -21.12 55.94 4.27
CA ASP A 84 -20.00 56.17 5.23
C ASP A 84 -20.35 55.60 6.65
N GLY A 85 -19.65 55.80 7.79
CA GLY A 85 -18.40 56.50 8.14
C GLY A 85 -18.31 56.83 9.66
N SER A 86 -17.14 57.29 10.14
CA SER A 86 -16.82 57.83 11.50
C SER A 86 -16.93 56.87 12.72
N ALA A 87 -16.30 57.06 13.91
CA ALA A 87 -15.04 57.67 14.42
C ALA A 87 -15.28 58.17 15.87
N ASP A 88 -14.42 57.79 16.83
CA ASP A 88 -14.08 58.43 18.13
C ASP A 88 -13.50 57.38 19.12
N ASP A 89 -12.62 57.69 20.09
CA ASP A 89 -11.52 58.66 20.12
C ASP A 89 -10.56 58.34 21.31
N GLY A 90 -9.32 58.86 21.25
CA GLY A 90 -8.47 59.16 22.41
C GLY A 90 -7.59 58.05 23.05
N ASP A 91 -6.42 58.31 23.67
CA ASP A 91 -5.24 59.18 23.41
C ASP A 91 -4.22 59.02 24.58
N SER A 92 -2.98 59.52 24.41
CA SER A 92 -1.81 59.67 25.31
C SER A 92 -0.74 58.57 25.21
N ALA A 93 0.50 58.78 24.74
CA ALA A 93 1.28 59.99 24.40
C ALA A 93 1.71 60.88 25.61
N VAL A 94 2.94 61.41 25.75
CA VAL A 94 4.20 61.28 24.97
C VAL A 94 5.37 60.90 25.94
N THR A 95 6.65 61.36 25.99
CA THR A 95 7.49 62.40 25.34
C THR A 95 8.98 62.09 25.60
N ASP A 96 9.83 62.15 24.57
CA ASP A 96 11.27 62.60 24.54
C ASP A 96 12.32 61.90 25.48
N ASP A 97 13.65 62.06 25.33
CA ASP A 97 14.50 62.95 24.50
C ASP A 97 15.82 62.23 24.08
N ALA A 98 16.67 62.87 23.27
CA ALA A 98 17.87 62.30 22.63
C ALA A 98 19.21 63.02 22.95
N GLY A 99 20.33 62.40 22.56
CA GLY A 99 21.68 63.01 22.45
C GLY A 99 22.61 62.73 23.64
N ASN A 100 23.95 62.69 23.52
CA ASN A 100 24.85 63.31 22.55
C ASN A 100 26.33 62.97 22.91
N ASP A 101 27.26 62.98 21.94
CA ASP A 101 28.74 63.06 22.07
C ASP A 101 29.51 61.97 22.89
N MET A 102 30.85 61.79 22.77
CA MET A 102 31.92 61.88 21.74
C MET A 102 33.28 61.91 22.49
N ALA A 103 34.41 61.65 21.79
CA ALA A 103 35.81 61.87 22.23
C ALA A 103 36.33 61.00 23.41
N ASP A 104 37.27 60.08 23.20
CA ASP A 104 38.76 60.21 23.19
C ASP A 104 39.33 59.57 24.51
N ASP A 105 40.58 59.15 24.69
CA ASP A 105 41.84 59.32 23.94
C ASP A 105 42.86 58.17 24.25
N ASP A 106 44.08 58.25 23.69
CA ASP A 106 45.34 57.54 24.01
C ASP A 106 45.46 56.00 23.72
N MET A 107 46.49 55.41 23.09
CA MET A 107 47.98 55.60 23.00
C MET A 107 48.78 54.82 24.07
N VAL A 108 49.92 54.14 23.79
CA VAL A 108 50.67 53.86 22.53
C VAL A 108 50.65 52.32 22.24
N ASP A 109 51.65 51.51 21.81
CA ASP A 109 53.12 51.60 21.55
C ASP A 109 53.56 50.52 20.50
N GLU A 110 54.83 50.51 20.06
CA GLU A 110 55.35 49.68 18.95
C GLU A 110 56.39 48.59 19.35
N GLY A 111 56.78 47.69 18.42
CA GLY A 111 58.18 47.22 18.36
C GLY A 111 58.50 45.79 17.90
N MET A 112 59.38 45.71 16.88
CA MET A 112 60.37 44.64 16.57
C MET A 112 59.87 43.27 16.08
N ASP A 113 60.50 42.62 15.08
CA ASP A 113 61.49 43.05 14.06
C ASP A 113 61.41 42.05 12.87
N GLU A 114 61.92 42.44 11.68
CA GLU A 114 62.06 41.56 10.50
C GLU A 114 63.49 40.94 10.39
N ASP A 115 63.75 40.22 9.29
CA ASP A 115 65.02 39.61 8.84
C ASP A 115 65.54 38.35 9.57
N ASP A 116 65.37 37.18 8.91
CA ASP A 116 66.53 36.52 8.28
C ASP A 116 66.08 35.50 7.19
N MET A 117 66.84 35.38 6.09
CA MET A 117 66.65 34.35 5.04
C MET A 117 67.96 33.61 4.76
N ALA A 118 67.91 32.27 4.75
CA ALA A 118 68.97 31.42 4.19
C ALA A 118 68.37 30.10 3.65
N GLU A 119 69.02 29.52 2.64
CA GLU A 119 68.55 28.34 1.89
C GLU A 119 69.15 27.01 2.41
N ASP A 120 68.59 25.90 1.90
CA ASP A 120 69.12 24.52 1.83
C ASP A 120 69.68 23.83 3.10
N ASP A 121 69.08 22.70 3.47
CA ASP A 121 69.72 21.40 3.15
C ASP A 121 68.70 20.25 3.08
N MET A 122 69.05 19.15 2.41
CA MET A 122 68.16 17.99 2.20
C MET A 122 68.33 16.90 3.29
N ALA A 123 67.23 16.28 3.73
CA ALA A 123 67.24 14.95 4.35
C ALA A 123 65.95 14.19 4.03
N GLU A 124 66.09 12.92 3.64
CA GLU A 124 64.99 11.98 3.43
C GLU A 124 64.57 11.35 4.78
N ASP A 125 63.27 11.18 5.02
CA ASP A 125 62.74 10.22 5.99
C ASP A 125 61.33 9.79 5.52
N ASP A 126 61.23 8.62 4.89
CA ASP A 126 59.96 8.04 4.41
C ASP A 126 59.05 7.70 5.61
N MET A 127 58.01 8.49 5.83
CA MET A 127 57.06 8.35 6.94
C MET A 127 55.63 8.25 6.42
N ALA A 128 55.02 7.08 6.59
CA ALA A 128 53.61 6.74 6.42
C ALA A 128 52.96 7.03 5.04
N GLU A 129 52.41 5.98 4.43
CA GLU A 129 51.27 6.13 3.51
C GLU A 129 50.06 6.55 4.37
N ASP A 130 49.39 7.66 4.03
CA ASP A 130 48.20 8.13 4.75
C ASP A 130 46.98 7.25 4.42
N ASP A 131 46.71 6.25 5.26
CA ASP A 131 45.42 5.55 5.35
C ASP A 131 44.33 6.49 5.92
N MET A 132 43.97 7.54 5.17
CA MET A 132 42.87 8.47 5.51
C MET A 132 42.10 8.93 4.26
N ALA A 133 41.22 8.05 3.74
CA ALA A 133 40.20 8.38 2.74
C ALA A 133 38.98 7.41 2.75
N GLU A 134 38.62 6.87 3.92
CA GLU A 134 37.40 6.05 4.13
C GLU A 134 36.60 6.60 5.35
N ASP A 135 35.95 7.76 5.18
CA ASP A 135 34.91 8.27 6.10
C ASP A 135 33.98 9.30 5.40
N ASP A 136 34.52 10.20 4.57
CA ASP A 136 33.79 11.29 3.87
C ASP A 136 32.69 10.85 2.87
N MET A 137 32.47 9.55 2.66
CA MET A 137 31.41 9.02 1.77
C MET A 137 30.05 8.84 2.50
N ALA A 138 29.99 9.00 3.82
CA ALA A 138 28.77 8.76 4.60
C ALA A 138 27.84 9.98 4.73
N ASP A 139 28.35 11.21 4.52
CA ASP A 139 27.62 12.46 4.83
C ASP A 139 26.56 12.85 3.78
N ASP A 140 26.65 12.37 2.53
CA ASP A 140 25.72 12.70 1.42
C ASP A 140 24.70 11.58 1.10
N PHE A 141 24.88 10.35 1.60
CA PHE A 141 24.03 9.20 1.24
C PHE A 141 22.59 9.36 1.76
N SER A 142 21.58 9.11 0.93
CA SER A 142 20.18 9.35 1.30
C SER A 142 19.14 8.46 0.60
N ALA A 143 17.97 8.32 1.24
CA ALA A 143 16.86 7.51 0.74
C ALA A 143 15.59 8.34 0.48
N ALA A 144 14.84 8.02 -0.57
CA ALA A 144 13.61 8.71 -0.94
C ALA A 144 12.43 7.75 -1.13
N PHE A 145 11.23 8.21 -0.78
CA PHE A 145 10.00 7.43 -0.82
C PHE A 145 8.97 8.05 -1.77
N LEU A 146 8.27 7.23 -2.55
CA LEU A 146 7.12 7.67 -3.38
C LEU A 146 5.84 7.10 -2.80
N TYR A 147 4.89 7.97 -2.49
CA TYR A 147 3.59 7.62 -1.92
C TYR A 147 2.41 7.96 -2.86
N ILE A 148 1.37 7.12 -2.85
CA ILE A 148 0.19 7.24 -3.73
C ILE A 148 -0.79 8.33 -3.28
N SER A 149 -0.84 8.60 -1.98
CA SER A 149 -1.72 9.57 -1.34
C SER A 149 -0.91 10.41 -0.33
N PRO A 150 -1.46 11.52 0.20
CA PRO A 150 -0.86 12.22 1.33
C PRO A 150 -0.70 11.30 2.55
N ILE A 151 0.27 11.60 3.42
CA ILE A 151 0.58 10.78 4.61
C ILE A 151 -0.64 10.58 5.51
N GLY A 152 -1.44 11.63 5.73
CA GLY A 152 -2.64 11.57 6.58
C GLY A 152 -2.32 11.32 8.06
N GLU A 153 -3.32 10.84 8.80
CA GLU A 153 -3.22 10.54 10.25
C GLU A 153 -3.24 9.03 10.54
N ALA A 154 -3.56 8.20 9.53
CA ALA A 154 -3.64 6.74 9.59
C ALA A 154 -3.67 6.16 8.15
N GLY A 155 -3.60 4.83 8.02
CA GLY A 155 -3.75 4.12 6.73
C GLY A 155 -2.43 3.64 6.11
N TRP A 156 -2.47 3.35 4.81
CA TRP A 156 -1.35 2.76 4.04
C TRP A 156 -0.12 3.68 4.01
N THR A 157 -0.27 4.89 3.47
CA THR A 157 0.84 5.86 3.39
C THR A 157 1.35 6.25 4.77
N TRP A 158 0.46 6.42 5.76
CA TRP A 158 0.87 6.66 7.15
C TRP A 158 1.79 5.56 7.69
N ALA A 159 1.42 4.28 7.49
CA ALA A 159 2.24 3.15 7.93
C ALA A 159 3.60 3.10 7.20
N HIS A 160 3.64 3.48 5.92
CA HIS A 160 4.88 3.63 5.18
C HIS A 160 5.75 4.76 5.72
N ASP A 161 5.17 5.91 6.09
CA ASP A 161 5.91 7.04 6.64
C ASP A 161 6.41 6.77 8.07
N GLN A 162 5.65 6.05 8.91
CA GLN A 162 6.18 5.53 10.18
C GLN A 162 7.34 4.56 9.95
N GLY A 163 7.29 3.76 8.88
CA GLY A 163 8.41 2.93 8.45
C GLY A 163 9.64 3.73 8.03
N ARG A 164 9.46 4.82 7.26
CA ARG A 164 10.52 5.75 6.87
C ARG A 164 11.17 6.39 8.09
N LEU A 165 10.36 6.98 8.98
CA LEU A 165 10.83 7.64 10.22
C LEU A 165 11.58 6.67 11.14
N HIS A 166 11.11 5.42 11.26
CA HIS A 166 11.83 4.38 12.00
C HIS A 166 13.18 4.04 11.35
N ALA A 167 13.26 3.94 10.02
CA ALA A 167 14.52 3.67 9.33
C ALA A 167 15.50 4.85 9.44
N GLU A 168 15.02 6.09 9.36
CA GLU A 168 15.79 7.31 9.61
C GLU A 168 16.39 7.32 11.03
N GLU A 169 15.59 7.03 12.07
CA GLU A 169 16.08 6.92 13.46
C GLU A 169 17.05 5.74 13.65
N ALA A 170 16.77 4.59 13.05
CA ALA A 170 17.55 3.36 13.25
C ALA A 170 18.89 3.35 12.50
N THR A 171 18.99 4.05 11.37
CA THR A 171 20.20 4.09 10.52
C THR A 171 20.99 5.38 10.63
N GLY A 172 20.34 6.50 10.98
CA GLY A 172 20.93 7.85 10.91
C GLY A 172 21.01 8.44 9.49
N ILE A 173 20.56 7.70 8.46
CA ILE A 173 20.60 8.13 7.06
C ILE A 173 19.40 9.04 6.77
N PRO A 174 19.60 10.25 6.20
CA PRO A 174 18.51 11.17 5.86
C PRO A 174 17.49 10.57 4.88
N THR A 175 16.21 10.83 5.14
CA THR A 175 15.11 10.37 4.28
C THR A 175 14.23 11.48 3.75
N PHE A 176 13.75 11.30 2.52
CA PHE A 176 12.89 12.24 1.78
C PHE A 176 11.65 11.53 1.26
N PHE A 177 10.62 12.27 0.87
CA PHE A 177 9.43 11.69 0.23
C PHE A 177 8.77 12.63 -0.79
N VAL A 178 8.05 12.04 -1.73
CA VAL A 178 7.08 12.71 -2.61
C VAL A 178 5.75 11.99 -2.47
N ASP A 179 4.70 12.72 -2.09
CA ASP A 179 3.36 12.17 -1.92
C ASP A 179 2.44 12.40 -3.13
N SER A 180 1.25 11.81 -3.09
CA SER A 180 0.19 11.99 -4.09
C SER A 180 0.57 11.60 -5.53
N VAL A 181 1.55 10.70 -5.71
CA VAL A 181 2.03 10.26 -7.03
C VAL A 181 1.06 9.22 -7.61
N ASN A 182 0.33 9.63 -8.64
CA ASN A 182 -0.70 8.83 -9.33
C ASN A 182 -0.13 7.53 -9.93
N ASP A 183 -0.46 6.39 -9.34
CA ASP A 183 0.08 5.08 -9.73
C ASP A 183 -0.47 4.54 -11.07
N GLY A 184 -1.57 5.12 -11.56
CA GLY A 184 -2.09 4.91 -12.90
C GLY A 184 -1.41 5.73 -14.00
N SER A 185 -0.40 6.54 -13.66
CA SER A 185 0.24 7.50 -14.58
C SER A 185 1.77 7.33 -14.63
N PRO A 186 2.30 6.52 -15.57
CA PRO A 186 3.75 6.35 -15.75
C PRO A 186 4.53 7.65 -15.92
N ALA A 187 3.91 8.70 -16.48
CA ALA A 187 4.55 10.00 -16.67
C ALA A 187 4.73 10.78 -15.34
N ASP A 188 3.78 10.66 -14.40
CA ASP A 188 3.87 11.31 -13.10
C ASP A 188 4.88 10.57 -12.20
N ILE A 189 4.89 9.22 -12.26
CA ILE A 189 5.86 8.37 -11.57
C ILE A 189 7.28 8.62 -12.10
N GLU A 190 7.47 8.64 -13.43
CA GLU A 190 8.76 8.95 -14.06
C GLU A 190 9.25 10.35 -13.67
N ALA A 191 8.37 11.36 -13.66
CA ALA A 191 8.75 12.71 -13.27
C ALA A 191 9.18 12.81 -11.79
N ALA A 192 8.48 12.12 -10.88
CA ALA A 192 8.85 12.04 -9.47
C ALA A 192 10.22 11.36 -9.28
N ILE A 193 10.41 10.17 -9.86
CA ILE A 193 11.69 9.44 -9.78
C ILE A 193 12.85 10.26 -10.35
N ARG A 194 12.68 10.87 -11.54
CA ARG A 194 13.73 11.69 -12.17
C ARG A 194 14.08 12.93 -11.36
N THR A 195 13.15 13.47 -10.57
CA THR A 195 13.43 14.58 -9.65
C THR A 195 14.30 14.08 -8.50
N LEU A 196 13.91 12.99 -7.84
CA LEU A 196 14.64 12.40 -6.72
C LEU A 196 16.06 11.94 -7.09
N VAL A 197 16.26 11.38 -8.29
CA VAL A 197 17.62 11.06 -8.79
C VAL A 197 18.43 12.31 -9.12
N ALA A 198 17.78 13.40 -9.59
CA ALA A 198 18.48 14.66 -9.87
C ALA A 198 18.84 15.46 -8.60
N ASP A 199 18.07 15.29 -7.53
CA ASP A 199 18.33 15.84 -6.20
C ASP A 199 19.35 15.00 -5.40
N GLY A 200 19.69 13.79 -5.87
CA GLY A 200 20.86 13.03 -5.43
C GLY A 200 20.60 11.78 -4.58
N HIS A 201 19.37 11.26 -4.52
CA HIS A 201 19.05 10.13 -3.64
C HIS A 201 19.49 8.76 -4.19
N ASP A 202 20.22 8.00 -3.37
CA ASP A 202 20.82 6.70 -3.70
C ASP A 202 19.82 5.53 -3.62
N VAL A 203 18.78 5.66 -2.81
CA VAL A 203 17.73 4.64 -2.62
C VAL A 203 16.36 5.22 -2.91
N ILE A 204 15.56 4.57 -3.75
CA ILE A 204 14.20 4.99 -4.10
C ILE A 204 13.19 3.86 -3.82
N ILE A 205 12.33 4.07 -2.84
CA ILE A 205 11.33 3.10 -2.37
C ILE A 205 9.93 3.53 -2.81
N GLY A 206 9.28 2.72 -3.67
CA GLY A 206 7.95 3.04 -4.21
C GLY A 206 6.85 2.23 -3.54
N THR A 207 5.90 2.92 -2.89
CA THR A 207 4.89 2.29 -2.03
C THR A 207 3.50 2.14 -2.68
N SER A 208 3.42 1.79 -3.96
CA SER A 208 2.17 1.32 -4.58
C SER A 208 2.43 0.31 -5.69
N PHE A 209 1.52 -0.67 -5.82
CA PHE A 209 1.52 -1.70 -6.85
C PHE A 209 1.71 -1.12 -8.28
N GLY A 210 1.03 -0.02 -8.61
CA GLY A 210 1.09 0.59 -9.95
C GLY A 210 2.48 1.11 -10.37
N TYR A 211 3.37 1.39 -9.42
CA TYR A 211 4.72 1.90 -9.72
C TYR A 211 5.65 0.87 -10.37
N MET A 212 5.36 -0.42 -10.22
CA MET A 212 6.25 -1.54 -10.55
C MET A 212 6.90 -1.45 -11.94
N ASP A 213 6.10 -1.23 -12.98
CA ASP A 213 6.57 -1.21 -14.37
C ASP A 213 7.41 0.03 -14.70
N THR A 214 7.13 1.15 -14.02
CA THR A 214 7.90 2.40 -14.21
C THR A 214 9.21 2.35 -13.43
N MET A 215 9.21 1.79 -12.21
CA MET A 215 10.43 1.59 -11.42
C MET A 215 11.37 0.57 -12.08
N GLU A 216 10.87 -0.52 -12.66
CA GLU A 216 11.70 -1.46 -13.42
C GLU A 216 12.43 -0.77 -14.58
N ALA A 217 11.74 0.14 -15.28
CA ALA A 217 12.31 0.92 -16.37
C ALA A 217 13.33 1.97 -15.88
N MET A 218 13.05 2.66 -14.77
CA MET A 218 13.96 3.65 -14.19
C MET A 218 15.22 3.02 -13.59
N ALA A 219 15.11 1.86 -12.94
CA ALA A 219 16.26 1.10 -12.45
C ALA A 219 17.21 0.65 -13.57
N ALA A 220 16.69 0.43 -14.79
CA ALA A 220 17.49 0.14 -15.98
C ALA A 220 18.12 1.39 -16.62
N GLU A 221 17.66 2.60 -16.29
CA GLU A 221 18.25 3.87 -16.73
C GLU A 221 19.26 4.44 -15.72
N PHE A 222 19.02 4.22 -14.42
CA PHE A 222 19.83 4.69 -13.29
C PHE A 222 20.44 3.48 -12.54
N PRO A 223 21.50 2.85 -13.09
CA PRO A 223 22.07 1.61 -12.54
C PRO A 223 22.78 1.79 -11.19
N ASP A 224 23.18 3.03 -10.88
CA ASP A 224 23.90 3.38 -9.65
C ASP A 224 22.95 3.69 -8.47
N VAL A 225 21.63 3.75 -8.72
CA VAL A 225 20.58 3.98 -7.70
C VAL A 225 19.88 2.66 -7.40
N VAL A 226 19.64 2.38 -6.11
CA VAL A 226 18.87 1.23 -5.62
C VAL A 226 17.38 1.54 -5.63
N PHE A 227 16.58 0.63 -6.17
CA PHE A 227 15.12 0.75 -6.23
C PHE A 227 14.46 -0.43 -5.51
N GLU A 228 13.57 -0.17 -4.55
CA GLU A 228 12.75 -1.22 -3.92
C GLU A 228 11.26 -0.96 -4.20
N HIS A 229 10.58 -1.91 -4.84
CA HIS A 229 9.16 -1.82 -5.12
C HIS A 229 8.30 -2.61 -4.11
N VAL A 230 7.33 -1.93 -3.48
CA VAL A 230 6.39 -2.58 -2.56
C VAL A 230 5.22 -3.21 -3.32
N SER A 231 4.79 -4.40 -2.89
CA SER A 231 3.60 -5.17 -3.33
C SER A 231 3.59 -5.73 -4.76
N GLY A 232 4.54 -5.36 -5.62
CA GLY A 232 4.69 -5.97 -6.95
C GLY A 232 5.27 -7.38 -6.95
N TYR A 233 5.69 -7.83 -8.13
CA TYR A 233 6.23 -9.17 -8.39
C TYR A 233 7.42 -9.18 -9.37
N LYS A 234 8.06 -8.02 -9.59
CA LYS A 234 9.23 -7.84 -10.46
C LYS A 234 10.46 -7.43 -9.65
N ALA A 235 11.62 -7.97 -10.04
CA ALA A 235 12.94 -7.62 -9.52
C ALA A 235 13.99 -7.95 -10.60
N ASN A 236 15.18 -7.34 -10.53
CA ASN A 236 16.31 -7.64 -11.43
C ASN A 236 17.49 -8.27 -10.65
N GLU A 237 18.65 -8.46 -11.29
CA GLU A 237 19.86 -9.02 -10.66
C GLU A 237 20.91 -7.94 -10.28
N THR A 238 20.56 -6.65 -10.31
CA THR A 238 21.50 -5.52 -10.17
C THR A 238 21.12 -4.49 -9.10
N ASN A 239 19.92 -3.91 -9.17
CA ASN A 239 19.53 -2.72 -8.39
C ASN A 239 18.00 -2.55 -8.20
N PHE A 240 17.16 -3.49 -8.65
CA PHE A 240 15.70 -3.43 -8.47
C PHE A 240 15.22 -4.63 -7.66
N GLY A 241 14.84 -4.40 -6.41
CA GLY A 241 14.25 -5.40 -5.52
C GLY A 241 12.76 -5.18 -5.29
N ASN A 242 12.15 -6.15 -4.62
CA ASN A 242 10.72 -6.17 -4.34
C ASN A 242 10.45 -6.69 -2.92
N THR A 243 9.71 -5.89 -2.16
CA THR A 243 9.28 -6.21 -0.79
C THR A 243 7.78 -6.33 -0.70
N PHE A 244 7.30 -7.39 -0.06
CA PHE A 244 5.94 -7.42 0.48
C PHE A 244 5.85 -8.27 1.74
N GLY A 245 4.68 -8.29 2.38
CA GLY A 245 4.44 -9.09 3.57
C GLY A 245 3.27 -10.05 3.45
N LYS A 246 3.26 -11.05 4.33
CA LYS A 246 2.23 -12.07 4.51
C LYS A 246 1.06 -11.51 5.32
N ILE A 247 0.54 -10.33 4.97
CA ILE A 247 -0.53 -9.61 5.70
C ILE A 247 -1.83 -10.41 5.86
N TYR A 248 -1.99 -11.48 5.09
CA TYR A 248 -3.03 -12.49 5.29
C TYR A 248 -2.93 -13.22 6.66
N GLN A 249 -1.75 -13.23 7.31
CA GLN A 249 -1.54 -13.75 8.65
C GLN A 249 -2.33 -12.96 9.71
N PRO A 250 -2.13 -11.64 9.92
CA PRO A 250 -3.00 -10.88 10.83
C PRO A 250 -4.44 -10.77 10.35
N ARG A 251 -4.72 -10.78 9.04
CA ARG A 251 -6.11 -10.86 8.53
C ARG A 251 -6.87 -12.07 9.07
N TYR A 252 -6.22 -13.22 9.19
CA TYR A 252 -6.82 -14.41 9.80
C TYR A 252 -7.16 -14.19 11.27
N LEU A 253 -6.27 -13.55 12.04
CA LEU A 253 -6.48 -13.28 13.46
C LEU A 253 -7.57 -12.22 13.69
N THR A 254 -7.60 -11.13 12.92
CA THR A 254 -8.70 -10.15 13.02
C THR A 254 -10.02 -10.71 12.49
N GLY A 255 -9.96 -11.65 11.53
CA GLY A 255 -11.09 -12.48 11.13
C GLY A 255 -11.68 -13.28 12.28
N MET A 256 -10.84 -13.92 13.11
CA MET A 256 -11.32 -14.62 14.32
C MET A 256 -12.02 -13.67 15.30
N ILE A 257 -11.53 -12.43 15.47
CA ILE A 257 -12.16 -11.44 16.34
C ILE A 257 -13.52 -11.02 15.77
N ALA A 258 -13.59 -10.71 14.47
CA ALA A 258 -14.83 -10.33 13.80
C ALA A 258 -15.89 -11.46 13.79
N GLY A 259 -15.47 -12.70 13.53
CA GLY A 259 -16.35 -13.87 13.57
C GLY A 259 -16.92 -14.20 14.96
N ALA A 260 -16.22 -13.79 16.02
CA ALA A 260 -16.72 -13.88 17.40
C ALA A 260 -17.60 -12.67 17.82
N ALA A 261 -17.52 -11.54 17.08
CA ALA A 261 -18.23 -10.31 17.38
C ALA A 261 -19.58 -10.16 16.64
N THR A 262 -19.75 -10.83 15.49
CA THR A 262 -21.01 -10.79 14.72
C THR A 262 -22.15 -11.55 15.42
N GLU A 263 -23.32 -10.91 15.51
CA GLU A 263 -24.60 -11.49 15.93
C GLU A 263 -25.46 -11.96 14.73
N THR A 264 -25.27 -11.37 13.54
CA THR A 264 -26.00 -11.72 12.30
C THR A 264 -25.38 -12.85 11.50
N ASN A 265 -24.13 -13.24 11.80
CA ASN A 265 -23.24 -14.07 10.98
C ASN A 265 -22.89 -13.45 9.61
N GLN A 266 -23.10 -12.15 9.41
CA GLN A 266 -22.79 -11.46 8.16
C GLN A 266 -21.77 -10.34 8.40
N ILE A 267 -20.58 -10.49 7.83
CA ILE A 267 -19.53 -9.48 7.87
C ILE A 267 -19.43 -8.81 6.50
N GLY A 268 -19.47 -7.49 6.46
CA GLY A 268 -19.23 -6.72 5.24
C GLY A 268 -17.73 -6.50 5.03
N TYR A 269 -17.26 -6.56 3.79
CA TYR A 269 -15.86 -6.35 3.44
C TYR A 269 -15.74 -5.36 2.27
N VAL A 270 -15.30 -4.12 2.57
CA VAL A 270 -15.03 -3.09 1.55
C VAL A 270 -13.67 -3.34 0.91
N ALA A 271 -13.59 -3.48 -0.41
CA ALA A 271 -12.38 -3.96 -1.08
C ALA A 271 -12.03 -3.16 -2.34
N ALA A 272 -10.74 -2.89 -2.54
CA ALA A 272 -10.24 -2.09 -3.66
C ALA A 272 -10.47 -2.74 -5.04
N PHE A 273 -9.60 -3.70 -5.39
CA PHE A 273 -9.54 -4.34 -6.70
C PHE A 273 -9.42 -5.86 -6.56
N PRO A 274 -10.00 -6.66 -7.48
CA PRO A 274 -9.96 -8.13 -7.43
C PRO A 274 -8.60 -8.69 -7.89
N ILE A 275 -7.52 -8.30 -7.20
CA ILE A 275 -6.16 -8.82 -7.41
C ILE A 275 -5.82 -9.91 -6.38
N PRO A 276 -4.82 -10.78 -6.63
CA PRO A 276 -4.48 -11.89 -5.72
C PRO A 276 -4.19 -11.45 -4.28
N GLU A 277 -3.65 -10.25 -4.05
CA GLU A 277 -3.47 -9.70 -2.70
C GLU A 277 -4.78 -9.57 -1.93
N VAL A 278 -5.75 -8.86 -2.49
CA VAL A 278 -7.01 -8.53 -1.81
C VAL A 278 -7.87 -9.78 -1.65
N ALA A 279 -7.91 -10.64 -2.68
CA ALA A 279 -8.58 -11.94 -2.60
C ALA A 279 -7.96 -12.83 -1.50
N ARG A 280 -6.63 -12.89 -1.39
CA ARG A 280 -5.92 -13.60 -0.32
C ARG A 280 -6.20 -13.00 1.07
N GLY A 281 -6.31 -11.68 1.18
CA GLY A 281 -6.73 -10.99 2.41
C GLY A 281 -8.14 -11.38 2.86
N ILE A 282 -9.12 -11.28 1.96
CA ILE A 282 -10.53 -11.67 2.18
C ILE A 282 -10.62 -13.15 2.57
N ASN A 283 -9.93 -14.04 1.86
CA ASN A 283 -9.95 -15.48 2.15
C ASN A 283 -9.40 -15.79 3.54
N ALA A 284 -8.25 -15.22 3.91
CA ALA A 284 -7.67 -15.45 5.23
C ALA A 284 -8.58 -14.94 6.35
N PHE A 285 -9.15 -13.75 6.19
CA PHE A 285 -10.12 -13.18 7.12
C PHE A 285 -11.37 -14.08 7.27
N THR A 286 -11.90 -14.60 6.16
CA THR A 286 -13.06 -15.51 6.13
C THR A 286 -12.76 -16.82 6.86
N LEU A 287 -11.60 -17.44 6.58
CA LEU A 287 -11.14 -18.65 7.29
C LEU A 287 -10.90 -18.40 8.78
N GLY A 288 -10.51 -17.19 9.15
CA GLY A 288 -10.38 -16.73 10.53
C GLY A 288 -11.73 -16.64 11.24
N ALA A 289 -12.71 -15.99 10.62
CA ALA A 289 -14.06 -15.89 11.17
C ALA A 289 -14.72 -17.28 11.33
N GLN A 290 -14.61 -18.11 10.30
CA GLN A 290 -15.13 -19.48 10.31
C GLN A 290 -14.42 -20.42 11.30
N ARG A 291 -13.20 -20.09 11.75
CA ARG A 291 -12.49 -20.84 12.78
C ARG A 291 -13.16 -20.76 14.15
N VAL A 292 -13.89 -19.68 14.43
CA VAL A 292 -14.64 -19.48 15.69
C VAL A 292 -16.14 -19.59 15.51
N ASN A 293 -16.67 -19.15 14.37
CA ASN A 293 -18.10 -19.15 14.04
C ASN A 293 -18.29 -19.69 12.59
N PRO A 294 -18.51 -21.00 12.41
CA PRO A 294 -18.49 -21.64 11.10
C PRO A 294 -19.67 -21.30 10.20
N ASP A 295 -20.68 -20.59 10.72
CA ASP A 295 -21.87 -20.16 9.96
C ASP A 295 -21.70 -18.76 9.34
N VAL A 296 -20.51 -18.13 9.44
CA VAL A 296 -20.23 -16.77 8.91
C VAL A 296 -20.10 -16.72 7.40
N GLU A 297 -20.79 -15.75 6.80
CA GLU A 297 -20.60 -15.28 5.43
C GLU A 297 -19.91 -13.90 5.40
N VAL A 298 -18.95 -13.71 4.50
CA VAL A 298 -18.22 -12.45 4.30
C VAL A 298 -18.62 -11.84 2.95
N VAL A 299 -19.40 -10.76 2.97
CA VAL A 299 -19.96 -10.10 1.78
C VAL A 299 -19.01 -9.03 1.26
N VAL A 300 -18.50 -9.19 0.05
CA VAL A 300 -17.49 -8.30 -0.56
C VAL A 300 -18.15 -7.23 -1.41
N GLN A 301 -17.87 -5.95 -1.13
CA GLN A 301 -18.21 -4.82 -1.99
C GLN A 301 -16.94 -4.21 -2.58
N TRP A 302 -16.80 -4.31 -3.91
CA TRP A 302 -15.69 -3.70 -4.64
C TRP A 302 -15.91 -2.20 -4.85
N THR A 303 -14.88 -1.38 -4.61
CA THR A 303 -14.89 0.08 -4.82
C THR A 303 -14.18 0.50 -6.10
N SER A 304 -13.25 -0.32 -6.60
CA SER A 304 -12.35 0.01 -7.73
C SER A 304 -11.43 1.22 -7.48
N THR A 305 -11.05 1.44 -6.22
CA THR A 305 -10.04 2.43 -5.80
C THR A 305 -9.31 1.94 -4.54
N TRP A 306 -8.07 2.41 -4.31
CA TRP A 306 -7.37 2.23 -3.03
C TRP A 306 -7.80 3.27 -1.98
N PHE A 307 -8.09 4.48 -2.45
CA PHE A 307 -8.34 5.69 -1.66
C PHE A 307 -9.42 6.55 -2.34
N ASP A 308 -10.62 6.55 -1.78
CA ASP A 308 -11.66 7.57 -1.98
C ASP A 308 -12.59 7.54 -0.75
N PRO A 309 -12.44 8.48 0.21
CA PRO A 309 -13.22 8.49 1.44
C PRO A 309 -14.75 8.48 1.24
N ALA A 310 -15.27 8.92 0.09
CA ALA A 310 -16.70 8.90 -0.18
C ALA A 310 -17.16 7.53 -0.70
N ILE A 311 -16.44 6.95 -1.66
CA ILE A 311 -16.77 5.61 -2.20
C ILE A 311 -16.58 4.55 -1.11
N GLU A 312 -15.58 4.68 -0.25
CA GLU A 312 -15.36 3.80 0.90
C GLU A 312 -16.51 3.85 1.92
N GLY A 313 -17.05 5.04 2.18
CA GLY A 313 -18.22 5.23 3.05
C GLY A 313 -19.50 4.66 2.43
N ASP A 314 -19.83 5.06 1.19
CA ASP A 314 -20.99 4.57 0.43
C ASP A 314 -20.99 3.02 0.32
N ALA A 315 -19.81 2.40 0.18
CA ALA A 315 -19.66 0.95 0.13
C ALA A 315 -19.86 0.26 1.49
N ALA A 316 -19.43 0.88 2.59
CA ALA A 316 -19.71 0.38 3.95
C ALA A 316 -21.20 0.51 4.29
N ASP A 317 -21.82 1.66 4.02
CA ASP A 317 -23.26 1.89 4.20
C ASP A 317 -24.10 0.86 3.42
N ALA A 318 -23.72 0.54 2.16
CA ALA A 318 -24.41 -0.47 1.37
C ALA A 318 -24.33 -1.91 1.95
N LEU A 319 -23.24 -2.24 2.66
CA LEU A 319 -23.08 -3.52 3.36
C LEU A 319 -23.89 -3.55 4.67
N LEU A 320 -23.92 -2.44 5.40
CA LEU A 320 -24.71 -2.25 6.62
C LEU A 320 -26.22 -2.31 6.30
N GLU A 321 -26.69 -1.63 5.24
CA GLU A 321 -28.07 -1.76 4.73
C GLU A 321 -28.39 -3.20 4.25
N GLY A 322 -27.37 -3.96 3.84
CA GLY A 322 -27.49 -5.36 3.43
C GLY A 322 -27.78 -6.33 4.60
N GLY A 323 -27.39 -5.97 5.82
CA GLY A 323 -27.54 -6.78 7.03
C GLY A 323 -26.22 -7.13 7.75
N ALA A 324 -25.09 -6.60 7.32
CA ALA A 324 -23.82 -6.77 8.02
C ALA A 324 -23.81 -6.01 9.37
N ASP A 325 -23.24 -6.61 10.40
CA ASP A 325 -23.06 -5.99 11.73
C ASP A 325 -21.58 -5.82 12.15
N VAL A 326 -20.66 -6.34 11.33
CA VAL A 326 -19.23 -6.04 11.39
C VAL A 326 -18.75 -5.63 10.00
N ILE A 327 -17.91 -4.59 9.92
CA ILE A 327 -17.26 -4.14 8.68
C ILE A 327 -15.75 -4.35 8.75
N ALA A 328 -15.18 -4.97 7.73
CA ALA A 328 -13.76 -5.05 7.48
C ALA A 328 -13.42 -4.34 6.15
N MET A 329 -12.15 -3.99 5.94
CA MET A 329 -11.75 -3.27 4.71
C MET A 329 -10.36 -3.63 4.20
N HIS A 330 -10.16 -3.55 2.89
CA HIS A 330 -8.86 -3.44 2.20
C HIS A 330 -8.85 -2.14 1.39
N GLN A 331 -8.87 -1.06 2.15
CA GLN A 331 -8.91 0.34 1.72
C GLN A 331 -8.02 1.16 2.66
N ASP A 332 -7.70 2.39 2.27
CA ASP A 332 -6.64 3.17 2.91
C ASP A 332 -7.15 4.27 3.86
N THR A 333 -8.46 4.48 3.99
CA THR A 333 -9.04 5.54 4.86
C THR A 333 -9.85 4.98 6.03
N THR A 334 -10.29 5.86 6.93
CA THR A 334 -11.11 5.53 8.11
C THR A 334 -12.61 5.49 7.82
N SER A 335 -13.07 5.83 6.60
CA SER A 335 -14.49 6.01 6.28
C SER A 335 -15.37 4.78 6.57
N ALA A 336 -14.88 3.57 6.30
CA ALA A 336 -15.64 2.35 6.57
C ALA A 336 -15.88 2.11 8.09
N GLY A 337 -14.97 2.57 8.94
CA GLY A 337 -15.13 2.55 10.40
C GLY A 337 -16.12 3.61 10.90
N LEU A 338 -16.04 4.81 10.34
CA LEU A 338 -16.98 5.91 10.64
C LEU A 338 -18.42 5.53 10.27
N ALA A 339 -18.63 4.85 9.14
CA ALA A 339 -19.93 4.31 8.73
C ALA A 339 -20.43 3.22 9.71
N ALA A 340 -19.56 2.27 10.10
CA ALA A 340 -19.90 1.23 11.06
C ALA A 340 -20.32 1.81 12.42
N GLU A 341 -19.58 2.78 12.96
CA GLU A 341 -19.92 3.46 14.22
C GLU A 341 -21.22 4.26 14.12
N ALA A 342 -21.44 4.98 13.01
CA ALA A 342 -22.69 5.70 12.77
C ALA A 342 -23.93 4.78 12.71
N ALA A 343 -23.75 3.53 12.27
CA ALA A 343 -24.78 2.49 12.28
C ALA A 343 -24.91 1.74 13.62
N GLY A 344 -23.94 1.87 14.53
CA GLY A 344 -23.85 1.06 15.76
C GLY A 344 -23.37 -0.38 15.52
N ALA A 345 -22.73 -0.64 14.38
CA ALA A 345 -22.04 -1.86 14.03
C ALA A 345 -20.60 -1.87 14.59
N ARG A 346 -19.86 -2.97 14.40
CA ARG A 346 -18.43 -3.05 14.75
C ARG A 346 -17.53 -2.98 13.52
N TRP A 347 -16.23 -2.73 13.70
CA TRP A 347 -15.28 -2.76 12.58
C TRP A 347 -13.89 -3.31 12.92
N VAL A 348 -13.22 -3.79 11.87
CA VAL A 348 -11.81 -4.18 11.84
C VAL A 348 -11.08 -3.25 10.86
N SER A 349 -10.09 -2.51 11.35
CA SER A 349 -9.31 -1.60 10.52
C SER A 349 -8.13 -2.31 9.83
N TYR A 350 -7.40 -1.56 9.01
CA TYR A 350 -6.35 -2.08 8.14
C TYR A 350 -5.21 -1.08 7.95
N ASN A 351 -4.05 -1.60 7.53
CA ASN A 351 -2.77 -0.91 7.33
C ASN A 351 -2.13 -0.37 8.61
N SER A 352 -2.87 0.39 9.42
CA SER A 352 -2.45 0.96 10.70
C SER A 352 -3.46 0.63 11.80
N ASP A 353 -3.10 0.87 13.06
CA ASP A 353 -4.12 1.05 14.08
C ASP A 353 -5.01 2.26 13.71
N MET A 354 -6.30 2.17 13.98
CA MET A 354 -7.27 3.24 13.74
C MET A 354 -8.31 3.33 14.88
N SER A 355 -8.00 2.76 16.05
CA SER A 355 -8.90 2.70 17.21
C SER A 355 -9.45 4.06 17.64
N GLU A 356 -8.69 5.16 17.47
CA GLU A 356 -9.13 6.50 17.86
C GLU A 356 -10.17 7.15 16.91
N PHE A 357 -10.34 6.64 15.69
CA PHE A 357 -11.21 7.27 14.67
C PHE A 357 -12.67 6.80 14.71
N ALA A 358 -12.91 5.57 15.18
CA ALA A 358 -14.24 5.00 15.41
C ALA A 358 -14.18 4.03 16.61
N PRO A 359 -13.96 4.58 17.83
CA PRO A 359 -13.63 3.81 19.04
C PRO A 359 -14.78 2.98 19.61
N ASP A 360 -16.04 3.41 19.46
CA ASP A 360 -17.20 2.67 19.97
C ASP A 360 -17.51 1.43 19.10
N ALA A 361 -17.05 1.44 17.84
CA ALA A 361 -17.17 0.31 16.91
C ALA A 361 -15.92 -0.60 16.87
N TYR A 362 -14.74 -0.12 17.23
CA TYR A 362 -13.46 -0.80 16.96
C TYR A 362 -13.35 -2.20 17.58
N LEU A 363 -12.71 -3.13 16.88
CA LEU A 363 -12.39 -4.49 17.38
C LEU A 363 -10.89 -4.77 17.40
N ALA A 364 -10.22 -4.62 16.25
CA ALA A 364 -8.79 -4.86 16.05
C ALA A 364 -8.34 -4.31 14.69
N SER A 365 -7.03 -4.28 14.44
CA SER A 365 -6.45 -3.93 13.14
C SER A 365 -5.45 -4.98 12.65
N ALA A 366 -5.39 -5.19 11.33
CA ALA A 366 -4.28 -5.90 10.68
C ALA A 366 -3.29 -4.87 10.13
N ILE A 367 -2.08 -4.80 10.71
CA ILE A 367 -1.14 -3.70 10.53
C ILE A 367 0.17 -4.10 9.83
N TRP A 368 0.80 -3.12 9.22
CA TRP A 368 2.17 -3.22 8.70
C TRP A 368 3.19 -2.68 9.69
N ASN A 369 4.39 -3.26 9.67
CA ASN A 369 5.57 -2.77 10.38
C ASN A 369 6.76 -2.71 9.41
N TRP A 370 6.78 -1.70 8.55
CA TRP A 370 7.80 -1.58 7.50
C TRP A 370 9.19 -1.19 8.01
N GLY A 371 9.27 -0.56 9.19
CA GLY A 371 10.48 0.05 9.74
C GLY A 371 11.72 -0.85 9.72
N PRO A 372 11.69 -2.06 10.30
CA PRO A 372 12.84 -2.96 10.31
C PRO A 372 13.33 -3.35 8.90
N ARG A 373 12.41 -3.54 7.94
CA ARG A 373 12.74 -3.89 6.55
C ARG A 373 13.32 -2.68 5.80
N TYR A 374 12.84 -1.47 6.06
CA TYR A 374 13.42 -0.26 5.47
C TYR A 374 14.80 0.08 6.06
N ALA A 375 15.03 -0.14 7.36
CA ALA A 375 16.35 -0.05 7.95
C ALA A 375 17.33 -1.07 7.31
N GLU A 376 16.90 -2.32 7.10
CA GLU A 376 17.68 -3.35 6.40
C GLU A 376 18.06 -2.92 4.96
N ILE A 377 17.09 -2.44 4.17
CA ILE A 377 17.32 -1.99 2.79
C ILE A 377 18.28 -0.79 2.75
N ILE A 378 18.03 0.24 3.57
CA ILE A 378 18.79 1.49 3.54
C ILE A 378 20.22 1.28 4.05
N SER A 379 20.43 0.54 5.15
CA SER A 379 21.78 0.20 5.62
C SER A 379 22.55 -0.69 4.65
N SER A 380 21.91 -1.69 4.04
CA SER A 380 22.61 -2.57 3.08
C SER A 380 22.89 -1.88 1.74
N ALA A 381 22.12 -0.87 1.36
CA ALA A 381 22.46 -0.02 0.22
C ALA A 381 23.69 0.86 0.54
N ALA A 382 23.71 1.49 1.73
CA ALA A 382 24.81 2.35 2.18
C ALA A 382 26.15 1.60 2.36
N ASP A 383 26.13 0.36 2.87
CA ASP A 383 27.35 -0.47 3.01
C ASP A 383 27.72 -1.26 1.74
N GLY A 384 26.94 -1.11 0.66
CA GLY A 384 27.16 -1.79 -0.62
C GLY A 384 26.88 -3.30 -0.61
N SER A 385 26.24 -3.84 0.43
CA SER A 385 25.89 -5.27 0.54
C SER A 385 24.49 -5.64 0.03
N TYR A 386 23.66 -4.66 -0.34
CA TYR A 386 22.29 -4.86 -0.82
C TYR A 386 22.22 -5.87 -1.97
N VAL A 387 21.33 -6.84 -1.84
CA VAL A 387 21.06 -7.86 -2.85
C VAL A 387 19.62 -7.72 -3.33
N PRO A 388 19.37 -7.27 -4.57
CA PRO A 388 18.04 -7.21 -5.13
C PRO A 388 17.42 -8.62 -5.23
N GLY A 389 16.11 -8.70 -5.02
CA GLY A 389 15.37 -9.96 -5.07
C GLY A 389 13.94 -9.82 -4.59
N PHE A 390 13.31 -10.96 -4.29
CA PHE A 390 11.93 -11.03 -3.81
C PHE A 390 11.90 -11.33 -2.31
N TYR A 391 11.43 -10.38 -1.52
CA TYR A 391 11.16 -10.53 -0.10
C TYR A 391 9.65 -10.69 0.12
N TRP A 392 9.23 -11.77 0.79
CA TRP A 392 7.85 -11.97 1.23
C TRP A 392 7.80 -12.41 2.69
N GLY A 393 8.03 -11.46 3.60
CA GLY A 393 8.19 -11.71 5.03
C GLY A 393 6.86 -11.81 5.79
N GLY A 394 6.85 -12.41 6.98
CA GLY A 394 5.65 -12.56 7.81
C GLY A 394 5.84 -12.13 9.26
N TYR A 395 5.00 -12.65 10.14
CA TYR A 395 5.16 -12.57 11.59
C TYR A 395 6.56 -12.99 12.06
N GLU A 396 7.12 -14.02 11.42
CA GLU A 396 8.45 -14.55 11.69
C GLU A 396 9.58 -13.56 11.35
N ASP A 397 9.31 -12.58 10.50
CA ASP A 397 10.22 -11.50 10.08
C ASP A 397 9.83 -10.13 10.69
N GLY A 398 8.73 -10.07 11.45
CA GLY A 398 8.23 -8.87 12.13
C GLY A 398 7.60 -7.78 11.25
N ILE A 399 7.40 -8.01 9.94
CA ILE A 399 6.91 -6.98 8.99
C ILE A 399 5.38 -6.80 8.99
N VAL A 400 4.64 -7.70 9.63
CA VAL A 400 3.18 -7.62 9.80
C VAL A 400 2.81 -7.94 11.25
N ASP A 401 1.78 -7.28 11.78
CA ASP A 401 1.26 -7.59 13.11
C ASP A 401 -0.26 -7.39 13.23
N ILE A 402 -0.81 -7.72 14.40
CA ILE A 402 -2.12 -7.23 14.85
C ILE A 402 -1.91 -5.94 15.65
N GLY A 403 -2.79 -4.96 15.45
CA GLY A 403 -2.79 -3.70 16.21
C GLY A 403 -3.32 -3.88 17.64
N SER A 404 -3.75 -2.79 18.26
CA SER A 404 -4.52 -2.88 19.51
C SER A 404 -5.78 -3.72 19.30
N ILE A 405 -6.23 -4.40 20.36
CA ILE A 405 -7.49 -5.13 20.40
C ILE A 405 -8.40 -4.40 21.40
N ALA A 406 -9.67 -4.20 21.03
CA ALA A 406 -10.64 -3.49 21.85
C ALA A 406 -10.89 -4.21 23.19
N ALA A 407 -11.05 -3.43 24.26
CA ALA A 407 -11.09 -3.95 25.63
C ALA A 407 -12.37 -4.74 25.98
N ASP A 408 -13.34 -4.84 25.06
CA ASP A 408 -14.57 -5.62 25.17
C ASP A 408 -14.58 -6.88 24.30
N VAL A 409 -13.52 -7.17 23.54
CA VAL A 409 -13.30 -8.48 22.90
C VAL A 409 -13.07 -9.54 24.00
N ASP A 410 -13.72 -10.70 23.85
CA ASP A 410 -13.65 -11.77 24.86
C ASP A 410 -12.21 -12.28 25.06
N ALA A 411 -11.79 -12.39 26.32
CA ALA A 411 -10.42 -12.78 26.68
C ALA A 411 -10.04 -14.20 26.21
N ASP A 412 -11.00 -15.13 26.08
CA ASP A 412 -10.74 -16.46 25.53
C ASP A 412 -10.55 -16.41 24.00
N ILE A 413 -11.06 -15.38 23.30
CA ILE A 413 -10.77 -15.10 21.88
C ILE A 413 -9.38 -14.47 21.75
N VAL A 414 -9.04 -13.47 22.57
CA VAL A 414 -7.70 -12.87 22.60
C VAL A 414 -6.62 -13.92 22.88
N ALA A 415 -6.86 -14.84 23.82
CA ALA A 415 -5.93 -15.93 24.12
C ALA A 415 -5.74 -16.91 22.94
N GLN A 416 -6.80 -17.18 22.15
CA GLN A 416 -6.70 -18.00 20.94
C GLN A 416 -6.00 -17.26 19.79
N VAL A 417 -6.17 -15.94 19.70
CA VAL A 417 -5.47 -15.09 18.73
C VAL A 417 -3.96 -15.10 18.99
N GLU A 418 -3.52 -14.89 20.24
CA GLU A 418 -2.09 -14.93 20.59
C GLU A 418 -1.47 -16.33 20.45
N ASP A 419 -2.20 -17.39 20.80
CA ASP A 419 -1.73 -18.77 20.62
C ASP A 419 -1.49 -19.09 19.12
N ILE A 420 -2.40 -18.67 18.23
CA ILE A 420 -2.22 -18.86 16.79
C ILE A 420 -1.15 -17.90 16.22
N ARG A 421 -1.04 -16.67 16.73
CA ARG A 421 0.04 -15.73 16.39
C ARG A 421 1.42 -16.35 16.68
N GLN A 422 1.60 -16.95 17.86
CA GLN A 422 2.83 -17.68 18.19
C GLN A 422 3.02 -18.92 17.32
N GLN A 423 1.97 -19.69 17.00
CA GLN A 423 2.09 -20.83 16.09
C GLN A 423 2.48 -20.41 14.66
N MET A 424 2.09 -19.23 14.20
CA MET A 424 2.56 -18.65 12.92
C MET A 424 4.05 -18.29 12.99
N ILE A 425 4.50 -17.61 14.05
CA ILE A 425 5.92 -17.28 14.30
C ILE A 425 6.78 -18.57 14.35
N ASP A 426 6.29 -19.60 15.03
CA ASP A 426 6.97 -20.90 15.16
C ASP A 426 6.93 -21.74 13.86
N GLY A 427 6.23 -21.29 12.82
CA GLY A 427 6.04 -22.02 11.55
C GLY A 427 5.21 -23.30 11.69
N THR A 428 4.41 -23.42 12.75
CA THR A 428 3.58 -24.61 13.06
C THR A 428 2.13 -24.49 12.62
N PHE A 429 1.64 -23.27 12.38
CA PHE A 429 0.32 -23.00 11.79
C PHE A 429 0.44 -22.33 10.42
N ALA A 430 -0.42 -22.72 9.48
CA ALA A 430 -0.51 -22.13 8.15
C ALA A 430 -1.99 -21.84 7.81
N VAL A 431 -2.30 -20.57 7.53
CA VAL A 431 -3.65 -20.06 7.21
C VAL A 431 -4.32 -20.86 6.09
N PHE A 432 -3.59 -21.11 5.00
CA PHE A 432 -4.10 -21.85 3.85
C PHE A 432 -3.68 -23.33 3.92
N SER A 433 -4.20 -24.03 4.94
CA SER A 433 -4.07 -25.48 5.11
C SER A 433 -5.39 -26.18 4.83
N GLY A 434 -5.33 -27.41 4.33
CA GLY A 434 -6.52 -28.21 4.01
C GLY A 434 -7.06 -29.01 5.20
N PRO A 435 -8.36 -29.40 5.18
CA PRO A 435 -9.24 -29.39 4.02
C PRO A 435 -9.79 -27.98 3.69
N LEU A 436 -9.55 -27.53 2.46
CA LEU A 436 -9.91 -26.20 1.99
C LEU A 436 -10.77 -26.29 0.72
N PHE A 437 -11.82 -25.49 0.64
CA PHE A 437 -12.78 -25.46 -0.45
C PHE A 437 -12.93 -24.05 -1.02
N ALA A 438 -13.06 -23.96 -2.33
CA ALA A 438 -13.42 -22.76 -3.05
C ALA A 438 -14.90 -22.41 -2.83
N GLN A 439 -15.27 -21.19 -3.21
CA GLN A 439 -16.62 -20.63 -3.13
C GLN A 439 -17.69 -21.51 -3.81
N ASP A 440 -17.35 -22.22 -4.90
CA ASP A 440 -18.24 -23.12 -5.63
C ASP A 440 -18.35 -24.54 -5.01
N GLY A 441 -17.61 -24.81 -3.93
CA GLY A 441 -17.48 -26.12 -3.30
C GLY A 441 -16.41 -27.03 -3.92
N THR A 442 -15.62 -26.56 -4.90
CA THR A 442 -14.46 -27.30 -5.41
C THR A 442 -13.39 -27.42 -4.32
N GLN A 443 -12.90 -28.63 -4.07
CA GLN A 443 -11.81 -28.83 -3.10
C GLN A 443 -10.48 -28.31 -3.65
N LEU A 444 -9.85 -27.40 -2.92
CA LEU A 444 -8.54 -26.81 -3.24
C LEU A 444 -7.39 -27.58 -2.60
N LEU A 445 -7.55 -28.01 -1.34
CA LEU A 445 -6.54 -28.76 -0.58
C LEU A 445 -7.16 -29.95 0.18
N ALA A 446 -6.43 -31.06 0.25
CA ALA A 446 -6.74 -32.18 1.14
C ALA A 446 -6.28 -31.94 2.58
N GLU A 447 -6.80 -32.73 3.52
CA GLU A 447 -6.43 -32.66 4.94
C GLU A 447 -4.92 -32.82 5.14
N GLY A 448 -4.27 -31.80 5.72
CA GLY A 448 -2.83 -31.76 5.95
C GLY A 448 -1.98 -31.29 4.76
N GLU A 449 -2.58 -30.90 3.64
CA GLU A 449 -1.89 -30.15 2.59
C GLU A 449 -1.84 -28.65 2.93
N VAL A 450 -0.86 -27.92 2.40
CA VAL A 450 -0.68 -26.46 2.57
C VAL A 450 -0.51 -25.84 1.19
N MET A 451 -1.11 -24.66 0.99
CA MET A 451 -1.10 -23.98 -0.31
C MET A 451 0.32 -23.60 -0.76
N ASP A 452 0.58 -23.72 -2.06
CA ASP A 452 1.84 -23.27 -2.65
C ASP A 452 1.96 -21.72 -2.61
N PRO A 453 3.09 -21.16 -2.16
CA PRO A 453 3.32 -19.70 -2.15
C PRO A 453 3.11 -19.02 -3.51
N GLY A 454 3.45 -19.67 -4.62
CA GLY A 454 3.24 -19.14 -5.96
C GLY A 454 1.77 -19.06 -6.35
N MET A 455 0.94 -20.01 -5.88
CA MET A 455 -0.51 -19.95 -6.08
C MET A 455 -1.13 -18.81 -5.26
N LEU A 456 -0.68 -18.61 -4.02
CA LEU A 456 -1.12 -17.49 -3.18
C LEU A 456 -0.73 -16.11 -3.73
N LEU A 457 0.37 -16.02 -4.48
CA LEU A 457 0.82 -14.77 -5.11
C LEU A 457 0.20 -14.54 -6.50
N GLY A 458 -0.04 -15.61 -7.28
CA GLY A 458 -0.41 -15.54 -8.69
C GLY A 458 -1.91 -15.67 -9.01
N GLU A 459 -2.72 -16.26 -8.13
CA GLU A 459 -4.12 -16.57 -8.43
C GLU A 459 -5.10 -15.88 -7.47
N ALA A 460 -6.09 -15.17 -8.04
CA ALA A 460 -7.24 -14.67 -7.30
C ALA A 460 -8.35 -15.72 -7.32
N PHE A 461 -8.76 -16.20 -6.14
CA PHE A 461 -9.86 -17.13 -5.94
C PHE A 461 -10.60 -16.74 -4.65
N PHE A 462 -11.82 -17.26 -4.45
CA PHE A 462 -12.54 -17.14 -3.18
C PHE A 462 -12.75 -18.51 -2.51
N VAL A 463 -12.69 -18.53 -1.18
CA VAL A 463 -13.02 -19.70 -0.34
C VAL A 463 -14.52 -19.81 -0.06
N GLN A 464 -14.97 -20.97 0.42
CA GLN A 464 -16.35 -21.17 0.83
C GLN A 464 -16.77 -20.15 1.92
N GLY A 465 -17.94 -19.52 1.74
CA GLY A 465 -18.49 -18.49 2.65
C GLY A 465 -18.08 -17.06 2.34
N VAL A 466 -17.19 -16.81 1.37
CA VAL A 466 -17.12 -15.49 0.74
C VAL A 466 -18.35 -15.31 -0.16
N VAL A 467 -19.02 -14.16 -0.09
CA VAL A 467 -20.17 -13.79 -0.92
C VAL A 467 -19.78 -12.59 -1.77
N GLY A 468 -19.66 -12.81 -3.08
CA GLY A 468 -19.11 -11.85 -4.03
C GLY A 468 -18.62 -12.56 -5.30
N ASP A 469 -17.99 -11.82 -6.20
CA ASP A 469 -17.39 -12.33 -7.45
C ASP A 469 -16.01 -11.67 -7.65
N ILE A 470 -15.14 -12.26 -8.48
CA ILE A 470 -13.77 -11.77 -8.76
C ILE A 470 -13.65 -11.13 -10.16
N GLY A 471 -14.60 -11.36 -11.08
CA GLY A 471 -14.66 -10.69 -12.40
C GLY A 471 -14.48 -11.59 -13.62
#